data_AF-A0A3Q2Q6E1-F1
#
_entry.id   AF-A0A3Q2Q6E1-F1
#
_cell.length_a   1.000
_cell.length_b   1.000
_cell.length_c   1.000
_cell.angle_alpha   90.00
_cell.angle_beta   90.00
_cell.angle_gamma   90.00
#
_symmetry.space_group_name_H-M   'P 1'
#
loop_
_entity.id
_entity.type
_entity.pdbx_description
1 polymer ?
#
loop_
_entity_poly.entity_id
_entity_poly.type
_entity_poly.pdbx_seq_one_letter_code
_entity_poly.pdbx_strand_id
1 'polypeptide(L)'
;MSFSSRSYSQRSVGQKTMSVYGGAGGHGTRISTPQIGYSSNAGGYNISDYHDLKVDANEKFALQNLNDRLASYLEKVHELEKENDRLEKQIKEWYTNKTVITHDYTAYFATIADLQDKIRAASTHNAKIYLEMDNSKLAAEDFKTKYENELSMRQAIEVDCAGLRKVLDELSLCRMDLESQYESLKDELVMMKKSHEEVKTQVGGQVKVEVDAPPPTDLQTVMTEIRDHYEGDIAKNRKELELWFLKQVRPTVTASRLEIKELKDNLQKLQIEYQSCCSMKSSLEATLHETQGQYAAQLAGLQDTVTGLEAHMSNLNATIKENKLKYDSLLDLKTRLEAEISFINSSCFSAVITKTIVVEETIVDGKVVTSTKSVDVDVNQIE
;
A
#
# COMPACT_ATOMS: atom_id res chain seq x y z
N MET A 1 10.15 -19.73 -15.45
CA MET A 1 11.53 -20.25 -15.37
C MET A 1 12.15 -19.71 -14.09
N SER A 2 12.32 -20.58 -13.09
CA SER A 2 12.88 -20.25 -11.77
C SER A 2 14.35 -20.66 -11.78
N PHE A 3 15.25 -19.74 -11.44
CA PHE A 3 16.66 -20.06 -11.23
C PHE A 3 17.02 -19.83 -9.76
N SER A 4 17.10 -20.96 -9.06
CA SER A 4 17.75 -21.12 -7.76
C SER A 4 19.26 -21.09 -7.95
N SER A 5 19.96 -20.24 -7.19
CA SER A 5 21.42 -20.29 -7.08
C SER A 5 21.81 -20.76 -5.69
N ARG A 6 22.42 -21.94 -5.69
CA ARG A 6 22.96 -22.65 -4.54
C ARG A 6 24.18 -21.95 -3.95
N SER A 7 24.25 -22.05 -2.63
CA SER A 7 25.33 -21.66 -1.74
C SER A 7 26.63 -22.44 -1.97
N TYR A 8 27.76 -21.77 -1.75
CA TYR A 8 29.07 -22.37 -1.54
C TYR A 8 29.53 -22.02 -0.12
N SER A 9 29.55 -23.00 0.80
CA SER A 9 30.12 -22.80 2.13
C SER A 9 31.56 -23.30 2.12
N GLN A 10 32.51 -22.40 2.34
CA GLN A 10 33.91 -22.74 2.52
C GLN A 10 34.19 -22.79 4.03
N ARG A 11 34.50 -23.98 4.56
CA ARG A 11 34.97 -24.16 5.94
C ARG A 11 36.39 -23.61 6.05
N SER A 12 36.54 -22.52 6.79
CA SER A 12 37.83 -22.05 7.32
C SER A 12 37.95 -22.51 8.78
N VAL A 13 39.00 -23.28 9.07
CA VAL A 13 39.49 -23.52 10.42
C VAL A 13 40.52 -22.41 10.68
N GLY A 14 40.11 -21.40 11.44
CA GLY A 14 40.92 -20.24 11.81
C GLY A 14 40.61 -19.82 13.24
N GLN A 15 41.65 -19.40 13.95
CA GLN A 15 41.73 -19.18 15.39
C GLN A 15 40.55 -18.42 15.99
N LYS A 16 40.05 -18.88 17.14
CA LYS A 16 39.01 -18.20 17.92
C LYS A 16 39.52 -16.85 18.39
N THR A 17 39.03 -15.79 17.78
CA THR A 17 39.17 -14.42 18.29
C THR A 17 38.17 -14.21 19.43
N MET A 18 38.56 -13.43 20.44
CA MET A 18 37.68 -13.03 21.53
C MET A 18 36.52 -12.20 20.97
N SER A 19 35.28 -12.65 21.15
CA SER A 19 34.09 -11.90 20.75
C SER A 19 33.77 -10.83 21.80
N VAL A 20 33.89 -9.56 21.43
CA VAL A 20 33.30 -8.44 22.18
C VAL A 20 31.96 -8.13 21.54
N TYR A 21 30.87 -8.42 22.24
CA TYR A 21 29.54 -8.00 21.83
C TYR A 21 29.22 -6.64 22.48
N GLY A 22 29.35 -5.56 21.71
CA GLY A 22 28.94 -4.22 22.11
C GLY A 22 27.54 -3.94 21.57
N GLY A 23 26.51 -4.11 22.41
CA GLY A 23 25.14 -3.67 22.08
C GLY A 23 25.06 -2.14 22.10
N ALA A 24 24.41 -1.57 21.08
CA ALA A 24 24.05 -0.16 21.05
C ALA A 24 23.01 0.12 22.14
N GLY A 25 23.48 0.54 23.31
CA GLY A 25 22.62 0.76 24.48
C GLY A 25 23.35 0.80 25.82
N GLY A 26 24.53 1.40 25.89
CA GLY A 26 25.07 2.05 27.10
C GLY A 26 25.13 1.31 28.45
N HIS A 27 24.94 0.00 28.55
CA HIS A 27 25.00 -0.73 29.83
C HIS A 27 25.70 -2.11 29.70
N GLY A 28 26.91 -2.21 30.27
CA GLY A 28 27.52 -3.47 30.70
C GLY A 28 28.41 -4.21 29.69
N THR A 29 29.72 -3.94 29.72
CA THR A 29 30.73 -4.80 29.07
C THR A 29 31.09 -5.95 30.03
N ARG A 30 30.85 -7.21 29.64
CA ARG A 30 31.29 -8.38 30.41
C ARG A 30 32.53 -9.01 29.77
N ILE A 31 33.65 -8.98 30.49
CA ILE A 31 34.90 -9.66 30.14
C ILE A 31 34.98 -10.93 31.01
N SER A 32 35.17 -12.09 30.39
CA SER A 32 35.43 -13.34 31.12
C SER A 32 36.93 -13.51 31.30
N THR A 33 37.41 -13.52 32.55
CA THR A 33 38.81 -13.80 32.88
C THR A 33 38.92 -15.23 33.43
N PRO A 34 39.85 -16.08 32.96
CA PRO A 34 40.08 -17.38 33.58
C PRO A 34 40.78 -17.21 34.93
N GLN A 35 40.15 -17.70 35.98
CA GLN A 35 40.66 -17.71 37.35
C GLN A 35 41.61 -18.91 37.51
N ILE A 36 42.91 -18.64 37.68
CA ILE A 36 43.90 -19.64 38.07
C ILE A 36 44.01 -19.62 39.60
N GLY A 37 43.59 -20.73 40.22
CA GLY A 37 43.77 -20.96 41.64
C GLY A 37 45.19 -21.43 41.94
N TYR A 38 45.86 -20.74 42.86
CA TYR A 38 46.99 -21.28 43.59
C TYR A 38 46.69 -21.24 45.09
N SER A 39 46.74 -22.43 45.67
CA SER A 39 46.68 -22.72 47.10
C SER A 39 48.11 -22.95 47.59
N SER A 40 48.50 -22.25 48.65
CA SER A 40 49.57 -22.63 49.59
C SER A 40 49.45 -21.68 50.79
N ASN A 41 48.86 -22.06 51.92
CA ASN A 41 49.33 -22.98 52.96
C ASN A 41 50.51 -22.43 53.79
N ALA A 42 50.31 -22.47 55.11
CA ALA A 42 51.28 -22.27 56.21
C ALA A 42 51.83 -20.84 56.41
N GLY A 43 51.97 -20.30 57.60
CA GLY A 43 51.72 -20.79 58.95
C GLY A 43 52.02 -19.64 59.91
N GLY A 44 51.22 -19.50 60.96
CA GLY A 44 51.46 -18.52 62.01
C GLY A 44 52.66 -18.91 62.86
N TYR A 45 53.46 -17.92 63.24
CA TYR A 45 54.37 -18.01 64.38
C TYR A 45 54.31 -16.69 65.15
N ASN A 46 53.71 -16.74 66.33
CA ASN A 46 54.02 -15.83 67.42
C ASN A 46 55.37 -16.28 68.01
N ILE A 47 56.32 -15.37 68.19
CA ILE A 47 57.38 -15.50 69.19
C ILE A 47 57.61 -14.10 69.76
N SER A 48 57.04 -13.90 70.94
CA SER A 48 57.63 -13.12 72.01
C SER A 48 58.91 -13.84 72.44
N ASP A 49 60.09 -13.23 72.27
CA ASP A 49 61.11 -13.34 73.31
C ASP A 49 62.21 -12.29 73.17
N TYR A 50 62.69 -11.97 74.36
CA TYR A 50 63.68 -11.04 74.81
C TYR A 50 65.09 -11.45 74.34
N HIS A 51 65.81 -10.62 73.55
CA HIS A 51 67.27 -10.53 73.71
C HIS A 51 67.88 -9.29 73.04
N ASP A 52 68.43 -8.44 73.89
CA ASP A 52 69.52 -7.50 73.63
C ASP A 52 70.73 -8.28 73.06
N LEU A 53 71.00 -8.14 71.76
CA LEU A 53 72.23 -8.64 71.12
C LEU A 53 72.68 -7.63 70.07
N LYS A 54 73.88 -7.10 70.30
CA LYS A 54 74.64 -6.19 69.44
C LYS A 54 74.58 -6.61 67.97
N VAL A 55 74.02 -5.73 67.14
CA VAL A 55 74.02 -5.82 65.67
C VAL A 55 75.46 -5.83 65.19
N ASP A 56 75.87 -6.97 64.63
CA ASP A 56 77.19 -7.19 64.05
C ASP A 56 77.31 -6.36 62.75
N ALA A 57 78.50 -5.83 62.45
CA ALA A 57 78.70 -4.84 61.37
C ALA A 57 78.22 -5.31 59.98
N ASN A 58 78.10 -6.62 59.78
CA ASN A 58 77.64 -7.26 58.56
C ASN A 58 76.12 -7.07 58.30
N GLU A 59 75.30 -7.10 59.36
CA GLU A 59 73.84 -6.85 59.24
C GLU A 59 73.55 -5.39 58.95
N LYS A 60 74.35 -4.47 59.50
CA LYS A 60 74.27 -3.04 59.19
C LYS A 60 74.59 -2.75 57.72
N PHE A 61 75.59 -3.44 57.15
CA PHE A 61 75.92 -3.33 55.72
C PHE A 61 74.81 -3.93 54.82
N ALA A 62 74.21 -5.04 55.23
CA ALA A 62 73.06 -5.63 54.53
C ALA A 62 71.82 -4.71 54.56
N LEU A 63 71.54 -4.07 55.70
CA LEU A 63 70.47 -3.07 55.83
C LEU A 63 70.78 -1.81 55.01
N GLN A 64 72.04 -1.39 54.92
CA GLN A 64 72.44 -0.26 54.10
C GLN A 64 72.26 -0.57 52.61
N ASN A 65 72.65 -1.75 52.14
CA ASN A 65 72.41 -2.18 50.75
C ASN A 65 70.90 -2.27 50.43
N LEU A 66 70.09 -2.76 51.37
CA LEU A 66 68.64 -2.78 51.21
C LEU A 66 68.06 -1.36 51.12
N ASN A 67 68.54 -0.44 51.96
CA ASN A 67 68.14 0.97 51.93
C ASN A 67 68.59 1.67 50.64
N ASP A 68 69.80 1.42 50.15
CA ASP A 68 70.28 1.96 48.88
C ASP A 68 69.44 1.43 47.71
N ARG A 69 69.04 0.16 47.77
CA ARG A 69 68.13 -0.43 46.79
C ARG A 69 66.72 0.15 46.91
N LEU A 70 66.20 0.38 48.11
CA LEU A 70 64.91 1.03 48.34
C LEU A 70 64.92 2.49 47.85
N ALA A 71 66.02 3.22 48.05
CA ALA A 71 66.23 4.55 47.50
C ALA A 71 66.19 4.54 45.97
N SER A 72 66.87 3.56 45.32
CA SER A 72 66.80 3.39 43.86
C SER A 72 65.39 3.05 43.36
N TYR A 73 64.59 2.28 44.13
CA TYR A 73 63.20 2.02 43.80
C TYR A 73 62.32 3.25 43.95
N LEU A 74 62.50 4.05 45.01
CA LEU A 74 61.78 5.31 45.21
C LEU A 74 62.10 6.31 44.10
N GLU A 75 63.36 6.42 43.69
CA GLU A 75 63.77 7.27 42.57
C GLU A 75 63.12 6.80 41.25
N LYS A 76 63.04 5.47 41.03
CA LYS A 76 62.35 4.93 39.86
C LYS A 76 60.84 5.16 39.88
N VAL A 77 60.20 5.09 41.05
CA VAL A 77 58.77 5.41 41.21
C VAL A 77 58.52 6.88 40.87
N HIS A 78 59.33 7.80 41.37
CA HIS A 78 59.20 9.22 41.04
C HIS A 78 59.42 9.52 39.56
N GLU A 79 60.37 8.85 38.90
CA GLU A 79 60.56 8.97 37.45
C GLU A 79 59.33 8.48 36.68
N LEU A 80 58.73 7.36 37.10
CA LEU A 80 57.51 6.81 36.49
C LEU A 80 56.27 7.68 36.74
N GLU A 81 56.12 8.23 37.94
CA GLU A 81 55.05 9.19 38.27
C GLU A 81 55.13 10.43 37.37
N LYS A 82 56.35 10.98 37.20
CA LYS A 82 56.57 12.14 36.33
C LYS A 82 56.24 11.86 34.87
N GLU A 83 56.58 10.67 34.38
CA GLU A 83 56.24 10.29 33.01
C GLU A 83 54.76 9.94 32.81
N ASN A 84 54.09 9.40 33.82
CA ASN A 84 52.64 9.26 33.80
C ASN A 84 51.96 10.63 33.75
N ASP A 85 52.38 11.58 34.58
CA ASP A 85 51.84 12.95 34.55
C ASP A 85 52.06 13.62 33.20
N ARG A 86 53.21 13.39 32.57
CA ARG A 86 53.51 13.90 31.23
C ARG A 86 52.60 13.26 30.18
N LEU A 87 52.42 11.94 30.21
CA LEU A 87 51.54 11.24 29.28
C LEU A 87 50.07 11.63 29.47
N GLU A 88 49.61 11.81 30.71
CA GLU A 88 48.25 12.29 30.99
C GLU A 88 48.01 13.69 30.42
N LYS A 89 48.98 14.61 30.55
CA LYS A 89 48.90 15.94 29.93
C LYS A 89 48.83 15.83 28.41
N GLN A 90 49.67 14.99 27.80
CA GLN A 90 49.63 14.76 26.35
C GLN A 90 48.30 14.16 25.87
N ILE A 91 47.71 13.24 26.64
CA ILE A 91 46.39 12.67 26.33
C ILE A 91 45.30 13.74 26.44
N LYS A 92 45.30 14.54 27.51
CA LYS A 92 44.35 15.66 27.67
C LYS A 92 44.46 16.65 26.53
N GLU A 93 45.69 17.07 26.19
CA GLU A 93 45.96 17.97 25.06
C GLU A 93 45.53 17.37 23.71
N TRP A 94 45.71 16.06 23.51
CA TRP A 94 45.26 15.38 22.30
C TRP A 94 43.73 15.39 22.18
N TYR A 95 43.00 15.17 23.28
CA TYR A 95 41.54 15.25 23.28
C TYR A 95 41.03 16.68 23.07
N THR A 96 41.71 17.69 23.62
CA THR A 96 41.31 19.10 23.41
C THR A 96 41.65 19.61 22.01
N ASN A 97 42.80 19.21 21.46
CA ASN A 97 43.21 19.59 20.10
C ASN A 97 42.47 18.82 19.02
N LYS A 98 41.88 17.67 19.35
CA LYS A 98 40.95 16.96 18.48
C LYS A 98 39.58 17.61 18.57
N THR A 99 39.51 18.87 18.15
CA THR A 99 38.24 19.48 17.77
C THR A 99 37.67 18.62 16.65
N VAL A 100 36.55 17.95 16.96
CA VAL A 100 35.79 17.23 15.95
C VAL A 100 35.34 18.28 14.95
N ILE A 101 35.96 18.31 13.77
CA ILE A 101 35.51 19.14 12.65
C ILE A 101 34.16 18.56 12.21
N THR A 102 33.09 18.98 12.88
CA THR A 102 31.73 18.69 12.47
C THR A 102 31.48 19.50 11.20
N HIS A 103 31.60 18.86 10.04
CA HIS A 103 31.14 19.47 8.80
C HIS A 103 29.63 19.70 8.91
N ASP A 104 29.20 20.93 8.70
CA ASP A 104 27.78 21.28 8.70
C ASP A 104 27.14 20.83 7.39
N TYR A 105 26.49 19.67 7.42
CA TYR A 105 25.78 19.11 6.26
C TYR A 105 24.34 19.63 6.11
N THR A 106 23.93 20.60 6.93
CA THR A 106 22.55 21.13 6.95
C THR A 106 22.10 21.65 5.59
N ALA A 107 22.99 22.30 4.84
CA ALA A 107 22.70 22.80 3.49
C ALA A 107 22.39 21.67 2.48
N TYR A 108 23.00 20.49 2.63
CA TYR A 108 22.74 19.35 1.74
C TYR A 108 21.39 18.68 2.05
N PHE A 109 20.93 18.70 3.30
CA PHE A 109 19.62 18.15 3.62
C PHE A 109 18.49 18.93 2.96
N ALA A 110 18.60 20.26 2.86
CA ALA A 110 17.62 21.09 2.16
C ALA A 110 17.57 20.78 0.65
N THR A 111 18.72 20.61 0.00
CA THR A 111 18.78 20.27 -1.43
C THR A 111 18.30 18.84 -1.70
N ILE A 112 18.61 17.89 -0.81
CA ILE A 112 18.10 16.51 -0.89
C ILE A 112 16.58 16.50 -0.75
N ALA A 113 16.01 17.28 0.17
CA ALA A 113 14.56 17.36 0.35
C ALA A 113 13.86 17.92 -0.90
N ASP A 114 14.37 19.02 -1.48
CA ASP A 114 13.84 19.60 -2.71
C ASP A 114 13.94 18.63 -3.90
N LEU A 115 15.05 17.90 -4.03
CA LEU A 115 15.19 16.86 -5.06
C LEU A 115 14.21 15.70 -4.85
N GLN A 116 14.00 15.27 -3.61
CA GLN A 116 13.01 14.23 -3.30
C GLN A 116 11.59 14.70 -3.64
N ASP A 117 11.24 15.95 -3.35
CA ASP A 117 9.94 16.51 -3.69
C ASP A 117 9.73 16.62 -5.21
N LYS A 118 10.77 17.03 -5.95
CA LYS A 118 10.76 17.01 -7.41
C LYS A 118 10.57 15.60 -7.97
N ILE A 119 11.24 14.60 -7.39
CA ILE A 119 11.07 13.19 -7.79
C ILE A 119 9.64 12.72 -7.50
N ARG A 120 9.10 13.02 -6.33
CA ARG A 120 7.70 12.67 -5.96
C ARG A 120 6.71 13.33 -6.91
N ALA A 121 6.86 14.62 -7.18
CA ALA A 121 6.00 15.36 -8.11
C ALA A 121 6.10 14.83 -9.54
N ALA A 122 7.31 14.50 -10.01
CA ALA A 122 7.50 13.87 -11.31
C ALA A 122 6.87 12.47 -11.36
N SER A 123 6.98 11.69 -10.29
CA SER A 123 6.38 10.35 -10.20
C SER A 123 4.85 10.40 -10.22
N THR A 124 4.23 11.34 -9.50
CA THR A 124 2.77 11.50 -9.50
C THR A 124 2.28 12.04 -10.84
N HIS A 125 3.01 12.96 -11.45
CA HIS A 125 2.71 13.46 -12.79
C HIS A 125 2.80 12.34 -13.84
N ASN A 126 3.85 11.52 -13.78
CA ASN A 126 4.00 10.39 -14.68
C ASN A 126 2.88 9.35 -14.50
N ALA A 127 2.52 9.02 -13.26
CA ALA A 127 1.37 8.16 -12.97
C ALA A 127 0.06 8.71 -13.55
N LYS A 128 -0.16 10.03 -13.46
CA LYS A 128 -1.32 10.70 -14.07
C LYS A 128 -1.33 10.54 -15.59
N ILE A 129 -0.19 10.76 -16.25
CA ILE A 129 -0.06 10.58 -17.70
C ILE A 129 -0.35 9.13 -18.10
N TYR A 130 0.17 8.14 -17.35
CA TYR A 130 -0.11 6.72 -17.62
C TYR A 130 -1.61 6.42 -17.55
N LEU A 131 -2.30 6.93 -16.52
CA LEU A 131 -3.75 6.75 -16.39
C LEU A 131 -4.52 7.43 -17.52
N GLU A 132 -4.13 8.63 -17.94
CA GLU A 132 -4.75 9.34 -19.05
C GLU A 132 -4.52 8.63 -20.40
N MET A 133 -3.31 8.09 -20.60
CA MET A 133 -2.98 7.26 -21.77
C MET A 133 -3.82 5.99 -21.79
N ASP A 134 -3.95 5.28 -20.67
CA ASP A 134 -4.73 4.05 -20.61
C ASP A 134 -6.23 4.33 -20.75
N ASN A 135 -6.73 5.43 -20.17
CA ASN A 135 -8.11 5.89 -20.41
C ASN A 135 -8.37 6.19 -21.89
N SER A 136 -7.44 6.89 -22.55
CA SER A 136 -7.53 7.20 -23.98
C SER A 136 -7.50 5.94 -24.85
N LYS A 137 -6.69 4.94 -24.48
CA LYS A 137 -6.65 3.64 -25.17
C LYS A 137 -7.95 2.87 -25.01
N LEU A 138 -8.49 2.78 -23.80
CA LEU A 138 -9.77 2.11 -23.54
C LEU A 138 -10.90 2.80 -24.32
N ALA A 139 -10.93 4.14 -24.33
CA ALA A 139 -11.91 4.87 -25.13
C ALA A 139 -11.78 4.59 -26.64
N ALA A 140 -10.55 4.48 -27.15
CA ALA A 140 -10.30 4.11 -28.55
C ALA A 140 -10.74 2.67 -28.87
N GLU A 141 -10.48 1.72 -27.98
CA GLU A 141 -10.94 0.33 -28.11
C GLU A 141 -12.47 0.21 -28.06
N ASP A 142 -13.13 0.99 -27.19
CA ASP A 142 -14.59 1.10 -27.13
C ASP A 142 -15.16 1.64 -28.45
N PHE A 143 -14.58 2.72 -28.99
CA PHE A 143 -15.03 3.26 -30.29
C PHE A 143 -14.77 2.30 -31.44
N LYS A 144 -13.63 1.58 -31.42
CA LYS A 144 -13.33 0.54 -32.41
C LYS A 144 -14.38 -0.57 -32.36
N THR A 145 -14.70 -1.08 -31.18
CA THR A 145 -15.70 -2.14 -31.00
C THR A 145 -17.09 -1.67 -31.46
N LYS A 146 -17.47 -0.43 -31.11
CA LYS A 146 -18.72 0.17 -31.60
C LYS A 146 -18.75 0.30 -33.12
N TYR A 147 -17.64 0.71 -33.73
CA TYR A 147 -17.51 0.81 -35.18
C TYR A 147 -17.61 -0.56 -35.86
N GLU A 148 -16.94 -1.58 -35.33
CA GLU A 148 -17.00 -2.95 -35.88
C GLU A 148 -18.41 -3.53 -35.79
N ASN A 149 -19.12 -3.30 -34.68
CA ASN A 149 -20.52 -3.70 -34.51
C ASN A 149 -21.44 -2.98 -35.51
N GLU A 150 -21.31 -1.67 -35.64
CA GLU A 150 -22.10 -0.87 -36.59
C GLU A 150 -21.83 -1.29 -38.04
N LEU A 151 -20.55 -1.54 -38.37
CA LEU A 151 -20.16 -2.02 -39.69
C LEU A 151 -20.79 -3.38 -40.00
N SER A 152 -20.78 -4.30 -39.04
CA SER A 152 -21.41 -5.62 -39.18
C SER A 152 -22.93 -5.51 -39.38
N MET A 153 -23.61 -4.68 -38.59
CA MET A 153 -25.05 -4.43 -38.75
C MET A 153 -25.35 -3.79 -40.12
N ARG A 154 -24.55 -2.82 -40.55
CA ARG A 154 -24.69 -2.17 -41.86
C ARG A 154 -24.55 -3.18 -42.99
N GLN A 155 -23.55 -4.06 -42.92
CA GLN A 155 -23.35 -5.12 -43.91
C GLN A 155 -24.51 -6.12 -43.94
N ALA A 156 -25.05 -6.51 -42.78
CA ALA A 156 -26.24 -7.37 -42.72
C ALA A 156 -27.44 -6.73 -43.41
N ILE A 157 -27.71 -5.45 -43.12
CA ILE A 157 -28.79 -4.68 -43.76
C ILE A 157 -28.55 -4.54 -45.27
N GLU A 158 -27.32 -4.32 -45.71
CA GLU A 158 -27.00 -4.27 -47.15
C GLU A 158 -27.28 -5.60 -47.86
N VAL A 159 -26.95 -6.73 -47.22
CA VAL A 159 -27.27 -8.07 -47.74
C VAL A 159 -28.77 -8.27 -47.83
N ASP A 160 -29.52 -7.88 -46.79
CA ASP A 160 -30.98 -7.97 -46.78
C ASP A 160 -31.61 -7.08 -47.86
N CYS A 161 -31.12 -5.86 -48.04
CA CYS A 161 -31.58 -4.96 -49.10
C CYS A 161 -31.31 -5.52 -50.49
N ALA A 162 -30.13 -6.13 -50.70
CA ALA A 162 -29.81 -6.80 -51.96
C ALA A 162 -30.70 -8.03 -52.18
N GLY A 163 -31.02 -8.79 -51.12
CA GLY A 163 -31.97 -9.90 -51.15
C GLY A 163 -33.38 -9.46 -51.52
N LEU A 164 -33.89 -8.41 -50.89
CA LEU A 164 -35.21 -7.84 -51.19
C LEU A 164 -35.31 -7.32 -52.63
N ARG A 165 -34.23 -6.74 -53.18
CA ARG A 165 -34.18 -6.36 -54.60
C ARG A 165 -34.31 -7.57 -55.51
N LYS A 166 -33.61 -8.67 -55.22
CA LYS A 166 -33.75 -9.92 -56.01
C LYS A 166 -35.17 -10.48 -55.95
N VAL A 167 -35.78 -10.50 -54.78
CA VAL A 167 -37.17 -10.94 -54.62
C VAL A 167 -38.13 -10.05 -55.42
N LEU A 168 -37.89 -8.73 -55.42
CA LEU A 168 -38.68 -7.80 -56.25
C LEU A 168 -38.51 -8.10 -57.75
N ASP A 169 -37.30 -8.38 -58.21
CA ASP A 169 -37.03 -8.75 -59.61
C ASP A 169 -37.72 -10.07 -59.97
N GLU A 170 -37.65 -11.09 -59.12
CA GLU A 170 -38.34 -12.37 -59.28
C GLU A 170 -39.87 -12.21 -59.34
N LEU A 171 -40.45 -11.40 -58.44
CA LEU A 171 -41.87 -11.08 -58.45
C LEU A 171 -42.28 -10.31 -59.71
N SER A 172 -41.41 -9.42 -60.20
CA SER A 172 -41.65 -8.68 -61.45
C SER A 172 -41.66 -9.61 -62.66
N LEU A 173 -40.74 -10.58 -62.71
CA LEU A 173 -40.74 -11.62 -63.75
C LEU A 173 -41.99 -12.50 -63.67
N CYS A 174 -42.40 -12.93 -62.48
CA CYS A 174 -43.62 -13.69 -62.27
C CYS A 174 -44.87 -12.91 -62.70
N ARG A 175 -44.93 -11.60 -62.40
CA ARG A 175 -46.00 -10.72 -62.86
C ARG A 175 -46.05 -10.65 -64.38
N MET A 176 -44.91 -10.47 -65.04
CA MET A 176 -44.82 -10.43 -66.51
C MET A 176 -45.27 -11.76 -67.15
N ASP A 177 -44.90 -12.90 -66.56
CA ASP A 177 -45.33 -14.22 -67.03
C ASP A 177 -46.86 -14.39 -66.91
N LEU A 178 -47.44 -14.03 -65.76
CA LEU A 178 -48.89 -14.06 -65.56
C LEU A 178 -49.64 -13.07 -66.48
N GLU A 179 -49.09 -11.88 -66.72
CA GLU A 179 -49.62 -10.91 -67.68
C GLU A 179 -49.61 -11.48 -69.10
N SER A 180 -48.54 -12.19 -69.50
CA SER A 180 -48.46 -12.86 -70.80
C SER A 180 -49.48 -14.00 -70.94
N GLN A 181 -49.63 -14.84 -69.91
CA GLN A 181 -50.64 -15.91 -69.89
C GLN A 181 -52.05 -15.33 -69.96
N TYR A 182 -52.31 -14.23 -69.26
CA TYR A 182 -53.59 -13.53 -69.28
C TYR A 182 -53.93 -12.98 -70.68
N GLU A 183 -52.98 -12.34 -71.35
CA GLU A 183 -53.22 -11.81 -72.70
C GLU A 183 -53.43 -12.95 -73.71
N SER A 184 -52.68 -14.06 -73.61
CA SER A 184 -52.90 -15.25 -74.44
C SER A 184 -54.30 -15.84 -74.26
N LEU A 185 -54.77 -16.01 -73.01
CA LEU A 185 -56.13 -16.49 -72.72
C LEU A 185 -57.21 -15.54 -73.24
N LYS A 186 -56.95 -14.22 -73.16
CA LYS A 186 -57.85 -13.20 -73.68
C LYS A 186 -57.92 -13.25 -75.21
N ASP A 187 -56.80 -13.45 -75.89
CA ASP A 187 -56.75 -13.66 -77.34
C ASP A 187 -57.50 -14.93 -77.76
N GLU A 188 -57.30 -16.05 -77.04
CA GLU A 188 -58.05 -17.29 -77.25
C GLU A 188 -59.56 -17.08 -77.08
N LEU A 189 -59.98 -16.34 -76.05
CA LEU A 189 -61.39 -16.02 -75.81
C LEU A 189 -61.98 -15.18 -76.93
N VAL A 190 -61.22 -14.23 -77.48
CA VAL A 190 -61.63 -13.44 -78.65
C VAL A 190 -61.74 -14.34 -79.89
N MET A 191 -60.76 -15.21 -80.14
CA MET A 191 -60.81 -16.17 -81.25
C MET A 191 -62.01 -17.11 -81.14
N MET A 192 -62.28 -17.66 -79.95
CA MET A 192 -63.43 -18.54 -79.71
C MET A 192 -64.76 -17.81 -79.92
N LYS A 193 -64.89 -16.56 -79.46
CA LYS A 193 -66.09 -15.74 -79.72
C LYS A 193 -66.30 -15.47 -81.20
N LYS A 194 -65.22 -15.17 -81.94
CA LYS A 194 -65.27 -14.97 -83.39
C LYS A 194 -65.67 -16.26 -84.11
N SER A 195 -65.05 -17.39 -83.76
CA SER A 195 -65.39 -18.70 -84.31
C SER A 195 -66.85 -19.08 -84.01
N HIS A 196 -67.35 -18.83 -82.79
CA HIS A 196 -68.75 -19.04 -82.45
C HIS A 196 -69.69 -18.15 -83.26
N GLU A 197 -69.35 -16.88 -83.49
CA GLU A 197 -70.18 -16.00 -84.33
C GLU A 197 -70.17 -16.44 -85.81
N GLU A 198 -69.03 -16.91 -86.32
CA GLU A 198 -68.90 -17.51 -87.66
C GLU A 198 -69.69 -18.83 -87.77
N VAL A 199 -69.63 -19.70 -86.77
CA VAL A 199 -70.43 -20.95 -86.74
C VAL A 199 -71.91 -20.65 -86.57
N LYS A 200 -72.30 -19.66 -85.75
CA LYS A 200 -73.70 -19.24 -85.60
C LYS A 200 -74.27 -18.65 -86.89
N THR A 201 -73.43 -17.99 -87.69
CA THR A 201 -73.82 -17.51 -89.04
C THR A 201 -73.81 -18.62 -90.08
N GLN A 202 -72.96 -19.64 -89.95
CA GLN A 202 -72.89 -20.78 -90.86
C GLN A 202 -73.91 -21.91 -90.54
N VAL A 203 -74.39 -21.97 -89.31
CA VAL A 203 -75.37 -22.95 -88.82
C VAL A 203 -76.65 -22.23 -88.40
N GLY A 204 -77.19 -21.40 -89.31
CA GLY A 204 -78.59 -20.96 -89.29
C GLY A 204 -79.56 -22.05 -89.80
N GLY A 205 -79.25 -23.32 -89.54
CA GLY A 205 -80.03 -24.48 -89.95
C GLY A 205 -80.72 -25.10 -88.75
N GLN A 206 -82.01 -24.79 -88.60
CA GLN A 206 -82.90 -25.35 -87.59
C GLN A 206 -83.08 -26.86 -87.87
N VAL A 207 -82.29 -27.70 -87.21
CA VAL A 207 -82.41 -29.16 -87.28
C VAL A 207 -83.25 -29.62 -86.10
N LYS A 208 -84.57 -29.70 -86.32
CA LYS A 208 -85.52 -30.38 -85.46
C LYS A 208 -85.45 -31.88 -85.77
N VAL A 209 -84.79 -32.64 -84.91
CA VAL A 209 -84.77 -34.11 -84.99
C VAL A 209 -85.54 -34.64 -83.79
N GLU A 210 -86.75 -35.11 -84.08
CA GLU A 210 -87.53 -35.96 -83.18
C GLU A 210 -86.90 -37.36 -83.25
N VAL A 211 -86.24 -37.78 -82.17
CA VAL A 211 -85.73 -39.15 -82.01
C VAL A 211 -86.75 -39.94 -81.19
N ASP A 212 -87.39 -40.87 -81.87
CA ASP A 212 -88.27 -41.90 -81.34
C ASP A 212 -87.50 -42.81 -80.36
N ALA A 213 -88.04 -42.97 -79.16
CA ALA A 213 -87.39 -43.61 -78.02
C ALA A 213 -87.65 -45.13 -78.04
N PRO A 214 -86.60 -45.99 -78.13
CA PRO A 214 -86.73 -47.43 -77.91
C PRO A 214 -86.90 -47.76 -76.42
N PRO A 215 -87.40 -48.95 -76.08
CA PRO A 215 -88.03 -49.31 -74.79
C PRO A 215 -87.10 -49.16 -73.58
N PRO A 216 -87.66 -48.97 -72.36
CA PRO A 216 -86.93 -48.52 -71.18
C PRO A 216 -85.87 -49.54 -70.77
N THR A 217 -84.63 -49.30 -71.16
CA THR A 217 -83.48 -49.73 -70.37
C THR A 217 -83.53 -48.98 -69.04
N ASP A 218 -83.25 -49.70 -67.97
CA ASP A 218 -83.35 -49.31 -66.57
C ASP A 218 -82.64 -47.98 -66.24
N LEU A 219 -83.32 -46.88 -66.56
CA LEU A 219 -82.87 -45.50 -66.33
C LEU A 219 -82.65 -45.25 -64.85
N GLN A 220 -83.35 -45.98 -63.99
CA GLN A 220 -83.17 -45.95 -62.55
C GLN A 220 -81.75 -46.43 -62.18
N THR A 221 -81.27 -47.52 -62.78
CA THR A 221 -79.92 -48.04 -62.56
C THR A 221 -78.84 -47.11 -63.11
N VAL A 222 -79.00 -46.60 -64.34
CA VAL A 222 -78.04 -45.64 -64.93
C VAL A 222 -77.99 -44.33 -64.14
N MET A 223 -79.14 -43.82 -63.68
CA MET A 223 -79.20 -42.60 -62.88
C MET A 223 -78.66 -42.79 -61.46
N THR A 224 -78.71 -44.03 -60.94
CA THR A 224 -78.08 -44.40 -59.67
C THR A 224 -76.57 -44.53 -59.84
N GLU A 225 -76.06 -45.15 -60.91
CA GLU A 225 -74.63 -45.20 -61.23
C GLU A 225 -74.03 -43.80 -61.45
N ILE A 226 -74.75 -42.90 -62.13
CA ILE A 226 -74.30 -41.50 -62.30
C ILE A 226 -74.25 -40.79 -60.93
N ARG A 227 -75.25 -41.01 -60.06
CA ARG A 227 -75.29 -40.42 -58.72
C ARG A 227 -74.13 -40.95 -57.87
N ASP A 228 -73.88 -42.25 -57.88
CA ASP A 228 -72.77 -42.89 -57.16
C ASP A 228 -71.41 -42.41 -57.69
N HIS A 229 -71.26 -42.19 -59.00
CA HIS A 229 -70.03 -41.65 -59.59
C HIS A 229 -69.76 -40.22 -59.11
N TYR A 230 -70.75 -39.33 -59.16
CA TYR A 230 -70.60 -37.96 -58.69
C TYR A 230 -70.44 -37.88 -57.17
N GLU A 231 -71.12 -38.72 -56.41
CA GLU A 231 -70.96 -38.79 -54.96
C GLU A 231 -69.54 -39.29 -54.59
N GLY A 232 -69.01 -40.25 -55.35
CA GLY A 232 -67.62 -40.69 -55.28
C GLY A 232 -66.62 -39.59 -55.60
N ASP A 233 -66.85 -38.82 -56.66
CA ASP A 233 -65.98 -37.70 -57.06
C ASP A 233 -66.03 -36.54 -56.08
N ILE A 234 -67.20 -36.20 -55.53
CA ILE A 234 -67.34 -35.20 -54.47
C ILE A 234 -66.60 -35.66 -53.21
N ALA A 235 -66.73 -36.93 -52.84
CA ALA A 235 -66.03 -37.49 -51.68
C ALA A 235 -64.50 -37.51 -51.86
N LYS A 236 -64.02 -37.85 -53.05
CA LYS A 236 -62.59 -37.78 -53.41
C LYS A 236 -62.08 -36.34 -53.38
N ASN A 237 -62.78 -35.42 -54.04
CA ASN A 237 -62.41 -34.01 -54.11
C ASN A 237 -62.40 -33.36 -52.71
N ARG A 238 -63.35 -33.72 -51.85
CA ARG A 238 -63.35 -33.29 -50.43
C ARG A 238 -62.12 -33.80 -49.68
N LYS A 239 -61.75 -35.08 -49.82
CA LYS A 239 -60.54 -35.64 -49.18
C LYS A 239 -59.27 -35.00 -49.71
N GLU A 240 -59.17 -34.77 -51.02
CA GLU A 240 -58.02 -34.11 -51.63
C GLU A 240 -57.87 -32.67 -51.18
N LEU A 241 -58.98 -31.94 -51.07
CA LEU A 241 -59.00 -30.58 -50.52
C LEU A 241 -58.56 -30.57 -49.05
N GLU A 242 -59.11 -31.47 -48.22
CA GLU A 242 -58.71 -31.62 -46.81
C GLU A 242 -57.21 -31.94 -46.68
N LEU A 243 -56.67 -32.86 -47.49
CA LEU A 243 -55.24 -33.20 -47.50
C LEU A 243 -54.37 -32.03 -47.99
N TRP A 244 -54.81 -31.31 -49.01
CA TRP A 244 -54.12 -30.14 -49.53
C TRP A 244 -54.07 -29.02 -48.47
N PHE A 245 -55.18 -28.73 -47.79
CA PHE A 245 -55.22 -27.79 -46.67
C PHE A 245 -54.32 -28.25 -45.53
N LEU A 246 -54.36 -29.53 -45.14
CA LEU A 246 -53.49 -30.06 -44.10
C LEU A 246 -52.02 -29.89 -44.48
N LYS A 247 -51.67 -30.15 -45.75
CA LYS A 247 -50.30 -30.05 -46.27
C LYS A 247 -49.81 -28.61 -46.28
N GLN A 248 -50.67 -27.63 -46.59
CA GLN A 248 -50.26 -26.21 -46.57
C GLN A 248 -50.24 -25.58 -45.18
N VAL A 249 -51.18 -25.94 -44.30
CA VAL A 249 -51.32 -25.25 -43.01
C VAL A 249 -50.46 -25.89 -41.91
N ARG A 250 -50.29 -27.23 -41.89
CA ARG A 250 -49.48 -27.91 -40.86
C ARG A 250 -48.04 -27.40 -40.77
N PRO A 251 -47.26 -27.32 -41.87
CA PRO A 251 -45.85 -26.94 -41.79
C PRO A 251 -45.69 -25.54 -41.19
N THR A 252 -46.51 -24.59 -41.64
CA THR A 252 -46.50 -23.20 -41.15
C THR A 252 -46.83 -23.13 -39.66
N VAL A 253 -47.89 -23.80 -39.21
CA VAL A 253 -48.27 -23.81 -37.78
C VAL A 253 -47.20 -24.50 -36.92
N THR A 254 -46.59 -25.59 -37.42
CA THR A 254 -45.51 -26.26 -36.69
C THR A 254 -44.23 -25.43 -36.63
N ALA A 255 -43.88 -24.73 -37.71
CA ALA A 255 -42.71 -23.85 -37.76
C ALA A 255 -42.88 -22.68 -36.78
N SER A 256 -44.01 -21.97 -36.82
CA SER A 256 -44.29 -20.88 -35.87
C SER A 256 -44.33 -21.37 -34.42
N ARG A 257 -44.83 -22.59 -34.15
CA ARG A 257 -44.80 -23.18 -32.80
C ARG A 257 -43.38 -23.46 -32.31
N LEU A 258 -42.49 -23.92 -33.19
CA LEU A 258 -41.08 -24.17 -32.85
C LEU A 258 -40.36 -22.85 -32.60
N GLU A 259 -40.57 -21.84 -33.45
CA GLU A 259 -40.00 -20.51 -33.28
C GLU A 259 -40.46 -19.86 -31.96
N ILE A 260 -41.75 -19.93 -31.62
CA ILE A 260 -42.26 -19.45 -30.32
C ILE A 260 -41.58 -20.19 -29.16
N LYS A 261 -41.32 -21.49 -29.29
CA LYS A 261 -40.65 -22.26 -28.24
C LYS A 261 -39.19 -21.81 -28.10
N GLU A 262 -38.47 -21.68 -29.21
CA GLU A 262 -37.07 -21.22 -29.23
C GLU A 262 -36.94 -19.79 -28.66
N LEU A 263 -37.85 -18.88 -29.02
CA LEU A 263 -37.90 -17.54 -28.45
C LEU A 263 -38.16 -17.56 -26.93
N LYS A 264 -39.03 -18.45 -26.45
CA LYS A 264 -39.26 -18.63 -25.00
C LYS A 264 -38.05 -19.18 -24.28
N ASP A 265 -37.39 -20.19 -24.85
CA ASP A 265 -36.18 -20.79 -24.28
C ASP A 265 -35.04 -19.76 -24.24
N ASN A 266 -34.89 -18.95 -25.29
CA ASN A 266 -33.94 -17.83 -25.34
C ASN A 266 -34.26 -16.73 -24.31
N LEU A 267 -35.55 -16.36 -24.16
CA LEU A 267 -35.97 -15.40 -23.16
C LEU A 267 -35.66 -15.90 -21.74
N GLN A 268 -35.94 -17.18 -21.46
CA GLN A 268 -35.62 -17.78 -20.16
C GLN A 268 -34.11 -17.81 -19.90
N LYS A 269 -33.30 -18.15 -20.92
CA LYS A 269 -31.84 -18.11 -20.81
C LYS A 269 -31.35 -16.70 -20.49
N LEU A 270 -31.84 -15.69 -21.22
CA LEU A 270 -31.45 -14.29 -21.02
C LEU A 270 -31.91 -13.76 -19.65
N GLN A 271 -33.07 -14.20 -19.15
CA GLN A 271 -33.56 -13.90 -17.80
C GLN A 271 -32.61 -14.45 -16.72
N ILE A 272 -32.13 -15.69 -16.89
CA ILE A 272 -31.18 -16.31 -15.95
C ILE A 272 -29.84 -15.58 -15.98
N GLU A 273 -29.32 -15.27 -17.17
CA GLU A 273 -28.09 -14.49 -17.34
C GLU A 273 -28.22 -13.10 -16.69
N TYR A 274 -29.35 -12.43 -16.89
CA TYR A 274 -29.66 -11.15 -16.25
C TYR A 274 -29.66 -11.27 -14.73
N GLN A 275 -30.36 -12.27 -14.16
CA GLN A 275 -30.40 -12.50 -12.71
C GLN A 275 -29.02 -12.85 -12.14
N SER A 276 -28.22 -13.61 -12.87
CA SER A 276 -26.82 -13.92 -12.51
C SER A 276 -25.97 -12.67 -12.51
N CYS A 277 -26.09 -11.81 -13.52
CA CYS A 277 -25.38 -10.53 -13.60
C CYS A 277 -25.78 -9.59 -12.46
N CYS A 278 -27.07 -9.49 -12.14
CA CYS A 278 -27.55 -8.73 -10.98
C CYS A 278 -26.96 -9.27 -9.67
N SER A 279 -26.92 -10.59 -9.48
CA SER A 279 -26.36 -11.21 -8.27
C SER A 279 -24.85 -10.94 -8.16
N MET A 280 -24.12 -11.05 -9.28
CA MET A 280 -22.69 -10.69 -9.36
C MET A 280 -22.48 -9.23 -8.98
N LYS A 281 -23.25 -8.30 -9.58
CA LYS A 281 -23.18 -6.87 -9.27
C LYS A 281 -23.38 -6.62 -7.78
N SER A 282 -24.43 -7.16 -7.17
CA SER A 282 -24.68 -6.98 -5.73
C SER A 282 -23.55 -7.54 -4.86
N SER A 283 -22.93 -8.66 -5.24
CA SER A 283 -21.78 -9.20 -4.50
C SER A 283 -20.52 -8.31 -4.60
N LEU A 284 -20.28 -7.72 -5.78
CA LEU A 284 -19.18 -6.79 -5.99
C LEU A 284 -19.39 -5.47 -5.26
N GLU A 285 -20.61 -4.93 -5.27
CA GLU A 285 -20.98 -3.74 -4.49
C GLU A 285 -20.84 -3.98 -2.98
N ALA A 286 -21.24 -5.15 -2.48
CA ALA A 286 -21.04 -5.52 -1.08
C ALA A 286 -19.56 -5.61 -0.71
N THR A 287 -18.73 -6.24 -1.55
CA THR A 287 -17.27 -6.34 -1.33
C THR A 287 -16.60 -4.96 -1.40
N LEU A 288 -17.05 -4.09 -2.30
CA LEU A 288 -16.58 -2.70 -2.38
C LEU A 288 -16.91 -1.94 -1.09
N HIS A 289 -18.14 -2.05 -0.60
CA HIS A 289 -18.54 -1.40 0.65
C HIS A 289 -17.77 -1.95 1.85
N GLU A 290 -17.54 -3.26 1.91
CA GLU A 290 -16.74 -3.89 2.98
C GLU A 290 -15.29 -3.38 2.97
N THR A 291 -14.64 -3.38 1.81
CA THR A 291 -13.26 -2.88 1.68
C THR A 291 -13.17 -1.39 2.01
N GLN A 292 -14.10 -0.57 1.52
CA GLN A 292 -14.19 0.85 1.90
C GLN A 292 -14.36 1.03 3.41
N GLY A 293 -15.23 0.24 4.05
CA GLY A 293 -15.42 0.25 5.50
C GLY A 293 -14.16 -0.14 6.27
N GLN A 294 -13.44 -1.18 5.82
CA GLN A 294 -12.16 -1.59 6.41
C GLN A 294 -11.10 -0.48 6.30
N TYR A 295 -10.96 0.17 5.14
CA TYR A 295 -10.02 1.27 4.97
C TYR A 295 -10.40 2.50 5.79
N ALA A 296 -11.69 2.83 5.87
CA ALA A 296 -12.18 3.92 6.72
C ALA A 296 -11.85 3.67 8.20
N ALA A 297 -12.03 2.44 8.69
CA ALA A 297 -11.67 2.06 10.05
C ALA A 297 -10.15 2.13 10.30
N GLN A 298 -9.33 1.68 9.33
CA GLN A 298 -7.87 1.81 9.42
C GLN A 298 -7.42 3.28 9.45
N LEU A 299 -8.00 4.12 8.60
CA LEU A 299 -7.73 5.56 8.60
C LEU A 299 -8.14 6.23 9.91
N ALA A 300 -9.29 5.86 10.47
CA ALA A 300 -9.73 6.35 11.77
C ALA A 300 -8.75 5.93 12.89
N GLY A 301 -8.32 4.67 12.90
CA GLY A 301 -7.32 4.20 13.86
C GLY A 301 -5.98 4.92 13.74
N LEU A 302 -5.50 5.19 12.52
CA LEU A 302 -4.29 5.99 12.31
C LEU A 302 -4.49 7.43 12.78
N GLN A 303 -5.64 8.05 12.51
CA GLN A 303 -5.98 9.38 12.98
C GLN A 303 -5.96 9.46 14.51
N ASP A 304 -6.51 8.46 15.20
CA ASP A 304 -6.48 8.38 16.67
C ASP A 304 -5.04 8.32 17.20
N THR A 305 -4.15 7.55 16.55
CA THR A 305 -2.73 7.50 16.95
C THR A 305 -2.02 8.84 16.73
N VAL A 306 -2.31 9.53 15.62
CA VAL A 306 -1.74 10.85 15.32
C VAL A 306 -2.20 11.86 16.36
N THR A 307 -3.51 11.94 16.62
CA THR A 307 -4.07 12.85 17.62
C THR A 307 -3.56 12.54 19.03
N GLY A 308 -3.37 11.26 19.37
CA GLY A 308 -2.72 10.85 20.62
C GLY A 308 -1.28 11.35 20.74
N LEU A 309 -0.47 11.20 19.68
CA LEU A 309 0.91 11.70 19.65
C LEU A 309 0.98 13.22 19.70
N GLU A 310 0.11 13.92 18.98
CA GLU A 310 -0.01 15.38 19.03
C GLU A 310 -0.34 15.87 20.45
N ALA A 311 -1.27 15.20 21.14
CA ALA A 311 -1.61 15.49 22.52
C ALA A 311 -0.41 15.25 23.47
N HIS A 312 0.33 14.15 23.30
CA HIS A 312 1.55 13.89 24.05
C HIS A 312 2.63 14.96 23.83
N MET A 313 2.87 15.37 22.58
CA MET A 313 3.80 16.44 22.26
C MET A 313 3.37 17.77 22.87
N SER A 314 2.08 18.10 22.81
CA SER A 314 1.53 19.30 23.43
C SER A 314 1.75 19.30 24.94
N ASN A 315 1.50 18.17 25.61
CA ASN A 315 1.72 18.03 27.05
C ASN A 315 3.21 18.14 27.44
N LEU A 316 4.10 17.51 26.67
CA LEU A 316 5.56 17.64 26.89
C LEU A 316 6.01 19.09 26.70
N ASN A 317 5.52 19.77 25.67
CA ASN A 317 5.81 21.19 25.45
C ASN A 317 5.31 22.07 26.61
N ALA A 318 4.13 21.79 27.15
CA ALA A 318 3.61 22.48 28.33
C ALA A 318 4.51 22.23 29.55
N THR A 319 4.90 20.98 29.79
CA THR A 319 5.79 20.60 30.90
C THR A 319 7.18 21.24 30.77
N ILE A 320 7.75 21.29 29.56
CA ILE A 320 9.02 21.96 29.30
C ILE A 320 8.92 23.46 29.59
N LYS A 321 7.84 24.11 29.16
CA LYS A 321 7.59 25.53 29.46
C LYS A 321 7.47 25.76 30.96
N GLU A 322 6.73 24.92 31.68
CA GLU A 322 6.60 25.01 33.14
C GLU A 322 7.95 24.82 33.84
N ASN A 323 8.73 23.80 33.45
CA ASN A 323 10.06 23.57 33.99
C ASN A 323 11.00 24.74 33.72
N LYS A 324 10.95 25.34 32.52
CA LYS A 324 11.71 26.54 32.19
C LYS A 324 11.39 27.68 33.15
N LEU A 325 10.10 27.96 33.41
CA LEU A 325 9.70 29.00 34.37
C LEU A 325 10.22 28.71 35.79
N LYS A 326 10.21 27.45 36.22
CA LYS A 326 10.78 27.04 37.52
C LYS A 326 12.29 27.27 37.57
N TYR A 327 13.01 26.91 36.50
CA TYR A 327 14.45 27.13 36.40
C TYR A 327 14.81 28.63 36.38
N ASP A 328 14.09 29.44 35.62
CA ASP A 328 14.29 30.89 35.57
C ASP A 328 14.08 31.51 36.97
N SER A 329 13.04 31.07 37.70
CA SER A 329 12.77 31.52 39.07
C SER A 329 13.86 31.10 40.06
N LEU A 330 14.37 29.87 39.95
CA LEU A 330 15.45 29.37 40.79
C LEU A 330 16.78 30.09 40.50
N LEU A 331 17.03 30.39 39.22
CA LEU A 331 18.19 31.17 38.81
C LEU A 331 18.15 32.58 39.39
N ASP A 332 17.01 33.26 39.33
CA ASP A 332 16.82 34.57 39.95
C ASP A 332 17.09 34.53 41.46
N LEU A 333 16.53 33.54 42.16
CA LEU A 333 16.77 33.33 43.60
C LEU A 333 18.25 33.07 43.88
N LYS A 334 18.91 32.22 43.08
CA LYS A 334 20.36 31.95 43.19
C LYS A 334 21.15 33.24 43.03
N THR A 335 20.88 34.02 41.98
CA THR A 335 21.60 35.28 41.73
C THR A 335 21.42 36.27 42.87
N ARG A 336 20.22 36.33 43.48
CA ARG A 336 19.94 37.16 44.64
C ARG A 336 20.72 36.71 45.89
N LEU A 337 20.73 35.41 46.16
CA LEU A 337 21.50 34.84 47.28
C LEU A 337 23.01 35.02 47.09
N GLU A 338 23.52 34.87 45.87
CA GLU A 338 24.93 35.13 45.56
C GLU A 338 25.29 36.60 45.79
N ALA A 339 24.40 37.54 45.45
CA ALA A 339 24.58 38.95 45.75
C ALA A 339 24.58 39.23 47.26
N GLU A 340 23.68 38.60 48.02
CA GLU A 340 23.63 38.71 49.49
C GLU A 340 24.88 38.13 50.16
N ILE A 341 25.35 36.96 49.73
CA ILE A 341 26.61 36.36 50.22
C ILE A 341 27.80 37.26 49.88
N SER A 342 27.86 37.80 48.66
CA SER A 342 28.91 38.74 48.25
C SER A 342 28.91 40.00 49.12
N PHE A 343 27.71 40.55 49.38
CA PHE A 343 27.53 41.70 50.27
C PHE A 343 27.98 41.39 51.70
N ILE A 344 27.55 40.26 52.29
CA ILE A 344 27.96 39.83 53.62
C ILE A 344 29.47 39.61 53.69
N ASN A 345 30.08 38.96 52.69
CA ASN A 345 31.52 38.76 52.65
C ASN A 345 32.26 40.11 52.59
N SER A 346 31.79 41.05 51.75
CA SER A 346 32.39 42.39 51.68
C SER A 346 32.24 43.16 53.00
N SER A 347 31.09 43.07 53.65
CA SER A 347 30.81 43.74 54.93
C SER A 347 31.54 43.08 56.11
N CYS A 348 31.72 41.75 56.10
CA CYS A 348 32.45 41.03 57.15
C CYS A 348 33.97 41.23 57.03
N PHE A 349 34.51 41.47 55.83
CA PHE A 349 35.92 41.80 55.63
C PHE A 349 36.30 43.24 56.04
N SER A 350 35.32 44.15 56.25
CA SER A 350 35.59 45.51 56.74
C SER A 350 35.74 45.60 58.27
N ALA A 351 35.40 44.55 59.02
CA ALA A 351 35.58 44.49 60.47
C ALA A 351 37.03 44.13 60.84
N VAL A 352 37.98 45.05 60.63
CA VAL A 352 39.34 44.95 61.15
C VAL A 352 39.35 45.40 62.61
N ILE A 353 39.31 44.43 63.55
CA ILE A 353 39.49 44.71 64.98
C ILE A 353 40.98 44.97 65.23
N THR A 354 41.35 46.23 65.38
CA THR A 354 42.73 46.62 65.69
C THR A 354 42.88 46.67 67.21
N LYS A 355 43.60 45.72 67.80
CA LYS A 355 43.88 45.71 69.24
C LYS A 355 45.17 46.49 69.51
N THR A 356 45.06 47.64 70.15
CA THR A 356 46.23 48.44 70.57
C THR A 356 46.58 48.06 72.01
N ILE A 357 47.76 47.46 72.19
CA ILE A 357 48.28 47.10 73.51
C ILE A 357 49.28 48.18 73.92
N VAL A 358 48.92 48.99 74.91
CA VAL A 358 49.83 49.99 75.48
C VAL A 358 50.53 49.38 76.68
N VAL A 359 51.85 49.36 76.64
CA VAL A 359 52.71 48.90 77.74
C VAL A 359 53.46 50.10 78.26
N GLU A 360 53.06 50.62 79.41
CA GLU A 360 53.81 51.66 80.10
C GLU A 360 54.82 51.00 81.06
N GLU A 361 56.10 51.21 80.78
CA GLU A 361 57.21 50.80 81.63
C GLU A 361 57.89 52.03 82.22
N THR A 362 57.88 52.14 83.55
CA THR A 362 58.57 53.21 84.27
C THR A 362 59.98 52.76 84.63
N ILE A 363 60.98 53.46 84.09
CA ILE A 363 62.40 53.17 84.29
C ILE A 363 63.02 54.31 85.09
N VAL A 364 63.56 53.98 86.27
CA VAL A 364 64.39 54.89 87.09
C VAL A 364 65.73 54.20 87.30
N ASP A 365 66.83 54.87 86.96
CA ASP A 365 68.21 54.37 87.04
C ASP A 365 68.47 53.00 86.38
N GLY A 366 67.87 52.77 85.21
CA GLY A 366 68.21 51.63 84.34
C GLY A 366 67.62 50.28 84.72
N LYS A 367 66.67 50.21 85.67
CA LYS A 367 65.89 48.99 85.96
C LYS A 367 64.39 49.27 85.96
N VAL A 368 63.60 48.41 85.30
CA VAL A 368 62.13 48.49 85.24
C VAL A 368 61.54 48.08 86.58
N VAL A 369 60.77 48.97 87.22
CA VAL A 369 60.21 48.73 88.58
C VAL A 369 58.72 48.36 88.54
N THR A 370 57.97 48.81 87.53
CA THR A 370 56.55 48.46 87.34
C THR A 370 56.19 48.44 85.86
N SER A 371 55.50 47.38 85.41
CA SER A 371 54.95 47.24 84.06
C SER A 371 53.44 47.04 84.17
N THR A 372 52.68 47.98 83.61
CA THR A 372 51.21 47.89 83.56
C THR A 372 50.80 47.74 82.11
N LYS A 373 50.02 46.70 81.81
CA LYS A 373 49.48 46.43 80.47
C LYS A 373 47.98 46.73 80.46
N SER A 374 47.58 47.67 79.62
CA SER A 374 46.18 47.94 79.29
C SER A 374 45.91 47.53 77.84
N VAL A 375 44.79 46.83 77.63
CA VAL A 375 44.35 46.39 76.31
C VAL A 375 43.06 47.13 76.01
N ASP A 376 43.11 48.04 75.03
CA ASP A 376 41.93 48.70 74.50
C ASP A 376 41.50 48.03 73.20
N VAL A 377 40.21 47.75 73.06
CA VAL A 377 39.62 47.09 71.89
C VAL A 377 38.75 48.11 71.17
N ASP A 378 39.30 48.77 70.16
CA ASP A 378 38.52 49.62 69.28
C ASP A 378 37.83 48.77 68.21
N VAL A 379 36.50 48.76 68.25
CA VAL A 379 35.66 48.20 67.20
C VAL A 379 35.38 49.32 66.22
N ASN A 380 36.22 49.44 65.19
CA ASN A 380 35.94 50.34 64.08
C ASN A 380 34.76 49.78 63.27
N GLN A 381 33.57 50.35 63.47
CA GLN A 381 32.52 50.31 62.47
C GLN A 381 32.92 51.27 61.34
N ILE A 382 33.39 50.72 60.23
CA ILE A 382 33.49 51.45 58.98
C ILE A 382 32.13 51.24 58.29
N GLU A 383 31.43 52.36 58.03
CA GLU A 383 30.18 52.44 57.26
C GLU A 383 30.23 51.63 55.94
#